data_AF-E3JU69-F1
#
_entry.id   AF-E3JU69-F1
#
_cell.length_a   1.000
_cell.length_b   1.000
_cell.length_c   1.000
_cell.angle_alpha   90.00
_cell.angle_beta   90.00
_cell.angle_gamma   90.00
#
_symmetry.space_group_name_H-M   'P 1'
#
loop_
_entity.id
_entity.type
_entity.pdbx_description
1 polymer ?
#
loop_
_entity_poly.entity_id
_entity_poly.type
_entity_poly.pdbx_seq_one_letter_code
_entity_poly.pdbx_strand_id
1 'polypeptide(L)'
;MSSSTIKFSLSTSSKHPPSASSSSAASKPTANKQKSKSVLNRFNDEDDDADEQEPKHAQNNLQNQKNKKKSNTLMPVVPTSSSKLSRQQKLAQEEATKLDSTIFEYDQVYDLMKLADNKAKLEKEQKGAERKPQYISGLIETAKQRKIDRVRAEDKMVQRERELEGEEFANKDEFVTPAYLQQQKELREAEEAEKLKAEQTPNKQVMTTFYQNILEEESKRHEAAVKAVAAAAATTKKPSSSAISLGLSATLSNANQNSAQNSQQPQYDPEPEAVPSETKLAAEIGKKLGRKVDLDDEGRIVDHRQLLTGGLNIGPPKLVGPQQPKKIGFALPIAERRAQEEREKEANRKSKEDQDADLDEEDGLTQAEKIKLSRERQSNLLQQQLLELENKKRKAEEDSRLENLKKVAKRNDESRIEFLKQQALKRRQERQAALKESETQAQSS
;
A
#
# COMPACT_ATOMS: atom_id res chain seq x y z
N MET A 1 13.05 70.46 31.32
CA MET A 1 11.72 70.17 30.77
C MET A 1 11.64 68.70 30.42
N SER A 2 10.62 68.02 30.94
CA SER A 2 10.11 66.66 30.67
C SER A 2 11.06 65.54 30.25
N SER A 3 11.35 64.66 31.20
CA SER A 3 11.82 63.29 31.00
C SER A 3 10.63 62.32 31.14
N SER A 4 10.25 61.64 30.07
CA SER A 4 9.15 60.67 30.05
C SER A 4 9.68 59.24 30.22
N THR A 5 9.44 58.67 31.40
CA THR A 5 9.67 57.24 31.70
C THR A 5 8.35 56.49 31.55
N ILE A 6 8.27 55.55 30.60
CA ILE A 6 7.10 54.67 30.42
C ILE A 6 7.33 53.40 31.26
N LYS A 7 6.46 53.17 32.26
CA LYS A 7 6.40 51.95 33.06
C LYS A 7 5.26 51.07 32.52
N PHE A 8 5.55 49.83 32.14
CA PHE A 8 4.55 48.81 31.80
C PHE A 8 4.38 47.87 32.99
N SER A 9 3.17 47.79 33.55
CA SER A 9 2.80 46.86 34.62
C SER A 9 1.89 45.76 34.06
N LEU A 10 2.32 44.50 34.19
CA LEU A 10 1.52 43.30 33.94
C LEU A 10 0.62 43.01 35.16
N SER A 11 -0.70 42.95 34.98
CA SER A 11 -1.63 42.42 35.97
C SER A 11 -2.25 41.11 35.48
N THR A 12 -1.98 40.04 36.23
CA THR A 12 -2.58 38.71 36.08
C THR A 12 -3.91 38.65 36.82
N SER A 13 -4.99 38.26 36.14
CA SER A 13 -6.28 37.98 36.76
C SER A 13 -6.84 36.66 36.23
N SER A 14 -6.62 35.60 37.00
CA SER A 14 -7.33 34.33 36.92
C SER A 14 -8.73 34.46 37.53
N LYS A 15 -9.77 33.98 36.85
CA LYS A 15 -11.09 33.75 37.45
C LYS A 15 -11.78 32.56 36.79
N HIS A 16 -11.74 31.42 37.49
CA HIS A 16 -12.68 30.31 37.33
C HIS A 16 -13.95 30.59 38.16
N PRO A 17 -15.15 30.15 37.72
CA PRO A 17 -16.34 30.11 38.58
C PRO A 17 -16.48 28.77 39.31
N PRO A 18 -17.03 28.75 40.55
CA PRO A 18 -17.16 27.54 41.36
C PRO A 18 -18.46 26.76 41.10
N SER A 19 -18.33 25.43 41.20
CA SER A 19 -19.40 24.45 41.33
C SER A 19 -20.00 24.45 42.74
N ALA A 20 -21.34 24.50 42.85
CA ALA A 20 -22.05 24.14 44.08
C ALA A 20 -23.27 23.27 43.73
N SER A 21 -23.36 22.17 44.46
CA SER A 21 -24.43 21.18 44.49
C SER A 21 -25.66 21.68 45.25
N SER A 22 -26.85 21.44 44.73
CA SER A 22 -28.05 21.23 45.55
C SER A 22 -29.01 20.24 44.89
N SER A 23 -29.42 19.28 45.70
CA SER A 23 -30.40 18.23 45.46
C SER A 23 -31.82 18.74 45.71
N SER A 24 -32.78 18.41 44.84
CA SER A 24 -34.18 18.18 45.26
C SER A 24 -34.98 17.45 44.18
N ALA A 25 -35.82 16.54 44.66
CA ALA A 25 -36.61 15.54 43.95
C ALA A 25 -37.89 16.07 43.27
N ALA A 26 -38.54 15.14 42.53
CA ALA A 26 -39.90 15.16 41.97
C ALA A 26 -40.11 16.07 40.74
N SER A 27 -40.83 15.73 39.67
CA SER A 27 -41.85 14.71 39.40
C SER A 27 -42.06 14.59 37.87
N LYS A 28 -42.39 13.38 37.37
CA LYS A 28 -43.01 13.13 36.04
C LYS A 28 -44.34 13.90 35.88
N PRO A 29 -44.80 14.28 34.66
CA PRO A 29 -45.57 13.35 33.78
C PRO A 29 -45.35 13.55 32.24
N THR A 30 -45.22 12.47 31.47
CA THR A 30 -46.16 11.93 30.42
C THR A 30 -46.17 12.58 29.03
N ALA A 31 -46.17 11.70 28.01
CA ALA A 31 -46.48 11.90 26.57
C ALA A 31 -45.43 12.73 25.77
N ASN A 32 -45.05 12.43 24.52
CA ASN A 32 -45.75 11.75 23.44
C ASN A 32 -44.73 11.20 22.42
N LYS A 33 -45.00 10.02 21.86
CA LYS A 33 -44.25 9.46 20.72
C LYS A 33 -44.73 10.13 19.43
N GLN A 34 -43.84 10.66 18.61
CA GLN A 34 -44.12 10.84 17.18
C GLN A 34 -43.01 10.21 16.33
N LYS A 35 -43.39 9.11 15.67
CA LYS A 35 -42.68 8.50 14.56
C LYS A 35 -43.10 9.24 13.30
N SER A 36 -42.16 9.79 12.54
CA SER A 36 -42.42 10.30 11.20
C SER A 36 -42.61 9.11 10.24
N LYS A 37 -43.76 9.10 9.55
CA LYS A 37 -44.10 8.17 8.48
C LYS A 37 -43.63 8.79 7.15
N SER A 38 -42.83 8.05 6.39
CA SER A 38 -42.57 8.34 4.98
C SER A 38 -43.75 7.85 4.15
N VAL A 39 -44.43 8.77 3.47
CA VAL A 39 -45.49 8.52 2.49
C VAL A 39 -44.94 8.93 1.13
N LEU A 40 -44.54 7.97 0.30
CA LEU A 40 -44.54 8.14 -1.16
C LEU A 40 -44.42 6.76 -1.85
N ASN A 41 -45.52 6.35 -2.48
CA ASN A 41 -45.71 5.35 -3.54
C ASN A 41 -46.97 4.52 -3.27
N ARG A 42 -48.12 5.07 -3.68
CA ARG A 42 -49.38 4.33 -3.83
C ARG A 42 -50.21 4.98 -4.93
N PHE A 43 -49.90 4.60 -6.16
CA PHE A 43 -50.77 4.78 -7.34
C PHE A 43 -50.41 3.65 -8.31
N ASN A 44 -51.10 2.52 -8.14
CA ASN A 44 -51.63 1.77 -9.26
C ASN A 44 -52.77 0.91 -8.73
N ASP A 45 -53.90 1.13 -9.38
CA ASP A 45 -55.22 0.56 -9.17
C ASP A 45 -55.33 -0.83 -9.81
N GLU A 46 -56.43 -1.49 -9.43
CA GLU A 46 -57.19 -2.50 -10.17
C GLU A 46 -56.93 -4.01 -9.93
N ASP A 47 -57.99 -4.57 -9.33
CA ASP A 47 -58.64 -5.87 -9.54
C ASP A 47 -58.71 -6.83 -8.33
N ASP A 48 -59.87 -6.71 -7.67
CA ASP A 48 -60.71 -7.70 -6.98
C ASP A 48 -60.36 -9.19 -7.22
N ASP A 49 -60.16 -9.96 -6.15
CA ASP A 49 -61.26 -10.72 -5.52
C ASP A 49 -60.75 -11.59 -4.35
N ALA A 50 -61.66 -11.79 -3.40
CA ALA A 50 -61.51 -12.48 -2.13
C ALA A 50 -61.22 -13.99 -2.23
N ASP A 51 -60.34 -14.52 -1.37
CA ASP A 51 -60.77 -15.36 -0.23
C ASP A 51 -59.56 -15.95 0.54
N GLU A 52 -59.54 -15.70 1.85
CA GLU A 52 -58.74 -16.44 2.84
C GLU A 52 -59.44 -17.75 3.19
N GLN A 53 -58.71 -18.87 3.19
CA GLN A 53 -58.75 -19.87 4.28
C GLN A 53 -57.71 -21.01 4.09
N GLU A 54 -56.73 -21.05 4.99
CA GLU A 54 -55.96 -22.23 5.41
C GLU A 54 -56.77 -22.96 6.52
N PRO A 55 -56.71 -24.30 6.65
CA PRO A 55 -55.73 -24.86 7.61
C PRO A 55 -55.20 -26.30 7.36
N LYS A 56 -53.88 -26.46 7.57
CA LYS A 56 -53.11 -27.48 8.35
C LYS A 56 -53.42 -29.00 8.39
N HIS A 57 -52.31 -29.75 8.21
CA HIS A 57 -51.78 -30.95 8.90
C HIS A 57 -51.80 -32.36 8.23
N ALA A 58 -50.56 -32.80 7.88
CA ALA A 58 -49.86 -34.02 8.32
C ALA A 58 -49.87 -35.35 7.49
N GLN A 59 -48.69 -35.61 6.91
CA GLN A 59 -47.84 -36.82 6.98
C GLN A 59 -47.99 -38.04 6.03
N ASN A 60 -46.83 -38.31 5.38
CA ASN A 60 -46.23 -39.57 4.85
C ASN A 60 -46.93 -40.24 3.64
N ASN A 61 -46.28 -40.75 2.58
CA ASN A 61 -45.05 -41.54 2.55
C ASN A 61 -44.52 -41.70 1.09
N LEU A 62 -43.18 -41.68 0.96
CA LEU A 62 -42.27 -42.38 0.03
C LEU A 62 -42.76 -42.85 -1.38
N GLN A 63 -42.12 -42.35 -2.47
CA GLN A 63 -41.10 -43.09 -3.28
C GLN A 63 -40.77 -42.45 -4.65
N ASN A 64 -39.49 -42.11 -4.80
CA ASN A 64 -38.60 -42.45 -5.93
C ASN A 64 -38.93 -41.92 -7.35
N GLN A 65 -38.40 -40.75 -7.70
CA GLN A 65 -38.17 -40.36 -9.10
C GLN A 65 -36.69 -40.05 -9.35
N LYS A 66 -36.11 -40.84 -10.27
CA LYS A 66 -34.80 -40.61 -10.90
C LYS A 66 -34.91 -39.41 -11.85
N ASN A 67 -34.32 -38.27 -11.50
CA ASN A 67 -34.17 -37.15 -12.44
C ASN A 67 -32.72 -37.02 -12.93
N LYS A 68 -32.54 -37.30 -14.23
CA LYS A 68 -31.40 -36.91 -15.06
C LYS A 68 -31.19 -35.40 -14.94
N LYS A 69 -30.02 -34.98 -14.44
CA LYS A 69 -29.55 -33.60 -14.56
C LYS A 69 -29.18 -33.35 -16.02
N LYS A 70 -29.99 -32.57 -16.74
CA LYS A 70 -29.55 -31.81 -17.92
C LYS A 70 -29.16 -30.42 -17.42
N SER A 71 -27.90 -30.04 -17.57
CA SER A 71 -27.43 -28.68 -17.38
C SER A 71 -27.90 -27.83 -18.56
N ASN A 72 -28.94 -27.03 -18.37
CA ASN A 72 -29.27 -25.94 -19.28
C ASN A 72 -28.36 -24.76 -18.97
N THR A 73 -27.19 -24.73 -19.60
CA THR A 73 -26.43 -23.49 -19.77
C THR A 73 -27.19 -22.65 -20.79
N LEU A 74 -27.96 -21.67 -20.32
CA LEU A 74 -28.64 -20.68 -21.13
C LEU A 74 -27.59 -19.76 -21.78
N MET A 75 -27.06 -20.20 -22.92
CA MET A 75 -26.47 -19.30 -23.90
C MET A 75 -27.59 -18.40 -24.46
N PRO A 76 -27.39 -17.08 -24.60
CA PRO A 76 -28.31 -16.25 -25.35
C PRO A 76 -28.22 -16.71 -26.82
N VAL A 77 -29.21 -17.47 -27.26
CA VAL A 77 -29.40 -17.79 -28.68
C VAL A 77 -29.74 -16.47 -29.35
N VAL A 78 -28.75 -15.83 -29.96
CA VAL A 78 -29.00 -14.79 -30.96
C VAL A 78 -29.81 -15.48 -32.06
N PRO A 79 -31.08 -15.12 -32.28
CA PRO A 79 -31.83 -15.73 -33.36
C PRO A 79 -31.18 -15.27 -34.66
N THR A 80 -30.42 -16.15 -35.30
CA THR A 80 -29.99 -15.98 -36.69
C THR A 80 -31.22 -16.18 -37.58
N SER A 81 -32.16 -15.26 -37.51
CA SER A 81 -33.30 -15.19 -38.41
C SER A 81 -32.79 -14.66 -39.74
N SER A 82 -32.25 -15.56 -40.57
CA SER A 82 -31.95 -15.30 -41.97
C SER A 82 -33.24 -15.22 -42.82
N SER A 83 -34.30 -14.59 -42.29
CA SER A 83 -35.49 -14.28 -43.07
C SER A 83 -35.11 -13.13 -44.00
N LYS A 84 -35.03 -13.44 -45.29
CA LYS A 84 -34.77 -12.44 -46.35
C LYS A 84 -35.79 -11.31 -46.17
N LEU A 85 -35.30 -10.09 -46.00
CA LEU A 85 -36.14 -8.88 -45.88
C LEU A 85 -37.19 -8.85 -46.99
N SER A 86 -38.44 -8.56 -46.62
CA SER A 86 -39.55 -8.39 -47.55
C SER A 86 -39.22 -7.30 -48.58
N ARG A 87 -39.78 -7.41 -49.79
CA ARG A 87 -39.57 -6.42 -50.88
C ARG A 87 -39.89 -4.99 -50.43
N GLN A 88 -40.93 -4.81 -49.62
CA GLN A 88 -41.27 -3.51 -49.03
C GLN A 88 -40.20 -3.03 -48.05
N GLN A 89 -39.61 -3.91 -47.23
CA GLN A 89 -38.56 -3.55 -46.27
C GLN A 89 -37.27 -3.11 -46.97
N LYS A 90 -36.92 -3.74 -48.10
CA LYS A 90 -35.77 -3.33 -48.91
C LYS A 90 -35.96 -1.96 -49.55
N LEU A 91 -37.15 -1.70 -50.12
CA LEU A 91 -37.47 -0.39 -50.68
C LEU A 91 -37.43 0.70 -49.61
N ALA A 92 -37.98 0.42 -48.42
CA ALA A 92 -37.93 1.34 -47.29
C ALA A 92 -36.49 1.59 -46.80
N GLN A 93 -35.62 0.56 -46.76
CA GLN A 93 -34.20 0.72 -46.45
C GLN A 93 -33.47 1.56 -47.50
N GLU A 94 -33.70 1.29 -48.79
CA GLU A 94 -33.09 2.07 -49.88
C GLU A 94 -33.55 3.54 -49.85
N GLU A 95 -34.84 3.80 -49.61
CA GLU A 95 -35.37 5.14 -49.42
C GLU A 95 -34.73 5.83 -48.20
N ALA A 96 -34.62 5.12 -47.07
CA ALA A 96 -33.95 5.62 -45.87
C ALA A 96 -32.46 5.94 -46.11
N THR A 97 -31.72 5.07 -46.81
CA THR A 97 -30.30 5.31 -47.16
C THR A 97 -30.10 6.47 -48.15
N LYS A 98 -31.08 6.72 -49.03
CA LYS A 98 -31.04 7.87 -49.95
C LYS A 98 -31.26 9.19 -49.22
N LEU A 99 -32.07 9.17 -48.17
CA LEU A 99 -32.28 10.33 -47.30
C LEU A 99 -31.03 10.59 -46.43
N ASP A 100 -30.48 9.54 -45.82
CA ASP A 100 -29.26 9.62 -45.02
C ASP A 100 -28.44 8.32 -45.12
N SER A 101 -27.22 8.41 -45.63
CA SER A 101 -26.32 7.26 -45.76
C SER A 101 -25.88 6.70 -44.40
N THR A 102 -25.93 7.50 -43.33
CA THR A 102 -25.47 7.12 -41.98
C THR A 102 -26.56 6.46 -41.13
N ILE A 103 -27.79 6.33 -41.64
CA ILE A 103 -28.97 5.92 -40.88
C ILE A 103 -28.90 4.49 -40.32
N PHE A 104 -28.03 3.63 -40.87
CA PHE A 104 -27.82 2.25 -40.42
C PHE A 104 -26.41 2.01 -39.86
N GLU A 105 -25.60 3.06 -39.66
CA GLU A 105 -24.20 2.95 -39.20
C GLU A 105 -24.04 2.86 -37.67
N TYR A 106 -25.11 2.58 -36.92
CA TYR A 106 -25.10 2.52 -35.45
C TYR A 106 -24.03 1.58 -34.87
N ASP A 107 -23.88 0.39 -35.44
CA ASP A 107 -22.92 -0.61 -34.98
C ASP A 107 -21.48 -0.12 -35.19
N GLN A 108 -21.21 0.52 -36.33
CA GLN A 108 -19.90 1.08 -36.65
C GLN A 108 -19.52 2.22 -35.70
N VAL A 109 -20.46 3.12 -35.38
CA VAL A 109 -20.25 4.21 -34.41
C VAL A 109 -19.98 3.64 -33.01
N TYR A 110 -20.73 2.61 -32.61
CA TYR A 110 -20.55 1.94 -31.33
C TYR A 110 -19.18 1.26 -31.23
N ASP A 111 -18.78 0.53 -32.27
CA ASP A 111 -17.47 -0.11 -32.35
C ASP A 111 -16.33 0.92 -32.27
N LEU A 112 -16.45 2.03 -33.01
CA LEU A 112 -15.48 3.13 -32.96
C LEU A 112 -15.38 3.77 -31.56
N MET A 113 -16.51 3.98 -30.90
CA MET A 113 -16.56 4.47 -29.52
C MET A 113 -15.89 3.47 -28.56
N LYS A 114 -16.12 2.17 -28.72
CA LYS A 114 -15.48 1.14 -27.88
C LYS A 114 -14.00 0.99 -28.15
N LEU A 115 -13.56 1.15 -29.39
CA LEU A 115 -12.15 1.21 -29.73
C LEU A 115 -11.46 2.42 -29.08
N ALA A 116 -12.12 3.59 -29.06
CA ALA A 116 -11.62 4.77 -28.35
C ALA A 116 -11.55 4.57 -26.83
N ASP A 117 -12.60 3.98 -26.23
CA ASP A 117 -12.62 3.60 -24.81
C ASP A 117 -11.45 2.67 -24.45
N ASN A 118 -11.20 1.66 -25.30
CA ASN A 118 -10.13 0.68 -25.08
C ASN A 118 -8.74 1.30 -25.23
N LYS A 119 -8.54 2.20 -26.21
CA LYS A 119 -7.28 2.97 -26.33
C LYS A 119 -7.03 3.82 -25.09
N ALA A 120 -8.05 4.52 -24.59
CA ALA A 120 -7.93 5.31 -23.37
C ALA A 120 -7.64 4.46 -22.11
N LYS A 121 -8.11 3.20 -22.07
CA LYS A 121 -7.75 2.25 -21.00
C LYS A 121 -6.29 1.82 -21.09
N LEU A 122 -5.83 1.43 -22.28
CA LEU A 122 -4.43 1.02 -22.51
C LEU A 122 -3.45 2.15 -22.16
N GLU A 123 -3.77 3.39 -22.52
CA GLU A 123 -2.95 4.55 -22.12
C GLU A 123 -2.91 4.76 -20.60
N LYS A 124 -4.02 4.51 -19.89
CA LYS A 124 -4.05 4.56 -18.42
C LYS A 124 -3.21 3.45 -17.80
N GLU A 125 -3.22 2.25 -18.38
CA GLU A 125 -2.39 1.13 -17.93
C GLU A 125 -0.90 1.42 -18.15
N GLN A 126 -0.52 1.97 -19.31
CA GLN A 126 0.85 2.40 -19.60
C GLN A 126 1.31 3.49 -18.61
N LYS A 127 0.50 4.51 -18.36
CA LYS A 127 0.77 5.54 -17.34
C LYS A 127 0.83 4.95 -15.93
N GLY A 128 0.05 3.90 -15.66
CA GLY A 128 0.08 3.14 -14.41
C GLY A 128 1.40 2.41 -14.21
N ALA A 129 1.96 1.83 -15.28
CA ALA A 129 3.25 1.12 -15.26
C ALA A 129 4.43 2.07 -15.00
N GLU A 130 4.37 3.31 -15.49
CA GLU A 130 5.40 4.34 -15.22
C GLU A 130 5.26 4.99 -13.83
N ARG A 131 4.13 4.79 -13.16
CA ARG A 131 3.82 5.51 -11.92
C ARG A 131 4.61 4.95 -10.73
N LYS A 132 5.27 5.85 -10.00
CA LYS A 132 5.92 5.53 -8.72
C LYS A 132 4.90 4.92 -7.74
N PRO A 133 5.35 4.03 -6.82
CA PRO A 133 4.44 3.37 -5.90
C PRO A 133 3.70 4.40 -5.02
N GLN A 134 2.39 4.18 -4.85
CA GLN A 134 1.44 5.16 -4.28
C GLN A 134 1.84 5.70 -2.91
N TYR A 135 2.53 4.90 -2.08
CA TYR A 135 2.80 5.24 -0.68
C TYR A 135 4.25 5.61 -0.39
N ILE A 136 5.20 5.33 -1.30
CA ILE A 136 6.62 5.54 -1.01
C ILE A 136 6.96 7.03 -0.94
N SER A 137 6.37 7.84 -1.83
CA SER A 137 6.65 9.28 -1.91
C SER A 137 6.21 9.98 -0.65
N GLY A 138 4.98 9.72 -0.19
CA GLY A 138 4.46 10.27 1.05
C GLY A 138 5.29 9.86 2.27
N LEU A 139 5.81 8.63 2.29
CA LEU A 139 6.68 8.18 3.38
C LEU A 139 8.05 8.89 3.37
N ILE A 140 8.61 9.13 2.18
CA ILE A 140 9.86 9.88 2.02
C ILE A 140 9.66 11.36 2.38
N GLU A 141 8.56 11.96 1.96
CA GLU A 141 8.21 13.35 2.26
C GLU A 141 7.97 13.56 3.75
N THR A 142 7.20 12.69 4.40
CA THR A 142 6.97 12.74 5.85
C THR A 142 8.26 12.51 6.63
N ALA A 143 9.14 11.60 6.18
CA ALA A 143 10.45 11.42 6.79
C ALA A 143 11.35 12.65 6.64
N LYS A 144 11.28 13.37 5.51
CA LYS A 144 11.98 14.65 5.30
C LYS A 144 11.41 15.74 6.21
N GLN A 145 10.08 15.85 6.30
CA GLN A 145 9.41 16.82 7.16
C GLN A 145 9.80 16.63 8.62
N ARG A 146 9.80 15.39 9.14
CA ARG A 146 10.27 15.10 10.52
C ARG A 146 11.72 15.49 10.77
N LYS A 147 12.60 15.39 9.77
CA LYS A 147 13.99 15.84 9.89
C LYS A 147 14.07 17.36 10.00
N ILE A 148 13.30 18.08 9.18
CA ILE A 148 13.20 19.54 9.23
C ILE A 148 12.62 19.97 10.59
N ASP A 149 11.57 19.31 11.06
CA ASP A 149 10.94 19.58 12.35
C ASP A 149 11.88 19.35 13.52
N ARG A 150 12.71 18.31 13.46
CA ARG A 150 13.74 18.04 14.47
C ARG A 150 14.74 19.19 14.55
N VAL A 151 15.29 19.62 13.42
CA VAL A 151 16.25 20.74 13.37
C VAL A 151 15.59 22.03 13.88
N ARG A 152 14.34 22.29 13.46
CA ARG A 152 13.55 23.43 13.92
C ARG A 152 13.31 23.41 15.44
N ALA A 153 13.08 22.23 16.02
CA ALA A 153 12.91 22.06 17.46
C ALA A 153 14.22 22.30 18.22
N GLU A 154 15.35 21.77 17.71
CA GLU A 154 16.69 22.01 18.25
C GLU A 154 17.03 23.52 18.23
N ASP A 155 16.76 24.23 17.13
CA ASP A 155 17.00 25.67 17.04
C ASP A 155 16.11 26.49 17.99
N LYS A 156 14.83 26.14 18.11
CA LYS A 156 13.92 26.78 19.08
C LYS A 156 14.31 26.48 20.53
N MET A 157 14.92 25.33 20.80
CA MET A 157 15.46 24.98 22.10
C MET A 157 16.68 25.86 22.42
N VAL A 158 17.63 25.97 21.50
CA VAL A 158 18.83 26.81 21.65
C VAL A 158 18.46 28.28 21.80
N GLN A 159 17.48 28.78 21.05
CA GLN A 159 16.99 30.15 21.21
C GLN A 159 16.39 30.38 22.61
N ARG A 160 15.57 29.44 23.09
CA ARG A 160 15.01 29.51 24.44
C ARG A 160 16.11 29.47 25.52
N GLU A 161 17.15 28.66 25.34
CA GLU A 161 18.31 28.62 26.23
C GLU A 161 19.04 29.97 26.28
N ARG A 162 19.26 30.61 25.12
CA ARG A 162 19.88 31.95 25.05
C ARG A 162 19.02 33.04 25.68
N GLU A 163 17.70 32.99 25.47
CA GLU A 163 16.77 33.92 26.11
C GLU A 163 16.76 33.77 27.64
N LEU A 164 16.94 32.54 28.14
CA LEU A 164 17.06 32.26 29.57
C LEU A 164 18.42 32.71 30.14
N GLU A 165 19.50 32.54 29.39
CA GLU A 165 20.84 33.05 29.72
C GLU A 165 20.91 34.60 29.67
N GLY A 166 19.99 35.24 28.94
CA GLY A 166 19.74 36.68 29.01
C GLY A 166 21.01 37.53 28.80
N GLU A 167 21.36 38.34 29.81
CA GLU A 167 22.51 39.25 29.76
C GLU A 167 23.82 38.63 30.23
N GLU A 168 23.84 37.37 30.68
CA GLU A 168 25.02 36.72 31.28
C GLU A 168 26.21 36.62 30.30
N PHE A 169 25.94 36.68 29.00
CA PHE A 169 26.92 36.58 27.93
C PHE A 169 26.96 37.80 27.00
N ALA A 170 26.25 38.88 27.31
CA ALA A 170 26.20 40.09 26.48
C ALA A 170 27.57 40.80 26.35
N ASN A 171 28.48 40.58 27.29
CA ASN A 171 29.84 41.12 27.28
C ASN A 171 30.85 40.22 26.52
N LYS A 172 30.40 39.10 25.94
CA LYS A 172 31.27 38.17 25.19
C LYS A 172 30.91 38.24 23.71
N ASP A 173 31.94 38.10 22.87
CA ASP A 173 31.76 38.14 21.42
C ASP A 173 30.91 36.96 20.92
N GLU A 174 29.90 37.25 20.10
CA GLU A 174 29.05 36.24 19.46
C GLU A 174 29.67 35.74 18.15
N PHE A 175 30.16 34.50 18.15
CA PHE A 175 30.72 33.88 16.95
C PHE A 175 29.71 32.96 16.29
N VAL A 176 29.05 33.44 15.23
CA VAL A 176 28.15 32.63 14.40
C VAL A 176 28.89 32.13 13.16
N THR A 177 28.88 30.80 12.93
CA THR A 177 29.49 30.23 11.73
C THR A 177 28.67 30.56 10.48
N PRO A 178 29.29 30.78 9.31
CA PRO A 178 28.56 31.08 8.08
C PRO A 178 27.58 29.97 7.66
N ALA A 179 27.90 28.71 8.00
CA ALA A 179 27.02 27.56 7.77
C ALA A 179 25.73 27.63 8.61
N TYR A 180 25.81 28.10 9.86
CA TYR A 180 24.63 28.27 10.72
C TYR A 180 23.72 29.41 10.23
N LEU A 181 24.30 30.52 9.77
CA LEU A 181 23.55 31.60 9.11
C LEU A 181 22.82 31.11 7.85
N GLN A 182 23.46 30.27 7.04
CA GLN A 182 22.84 29.65 5.86
C GLN A 182 21.72 28.70 6.27
N GLN A 183 21.94 27.83 7.26
CA GLN A 183 20.92 26.91 7.78
C GLN A 183 19.70 27.66 8.34
N GLN A 184 19.91 28.75 9.09
CA GLN A 184 18.82 29.57 9.62
C GLN A 184 18.01 30.25 8.50
N LYS A 185 18.68 30.69 7.44
CA LYS A 185 18.04 31.28 6.26
C LYS A 185 17.23 30.24 5.50
N GLU A 186 17.78 29.06 5.26
CA GLU A 186 17.08 27.94 4.61
C GLU A 186 15.84 27.50 5.38
N LEU A 187 15.91 27.47 6.72
CA LEU A 187 14.75 27.13 7.56
C LEU A 187 13.67 28.22 7.52
N ARG A 188 14.05 29.50 7.51
CA ARG A 188 13.11 30.63 7.41
C ARG A 188 12.42 30.64 6.04
N GLU A 189 13.17 30.46 4.96
CA GLU A 189 12.62 30.35 3.60
C GLU A 189 11.71 29.12 3.44
N ALA A 190 12.08 27.98 4.04
CA ALA A 190 11.26 26.78 4.03
C ALA A 190 9.93 26.96 4.80
N GLU A 191 9.95 27.66 5.94
CA GLU A 191 8.75 27.97 6.72
C GLU A 191 7.81 28.92 5.97
N GLU A 192 8.35 29.96 5.32
CA GLU A 192 7.56 30.88 4.49
C GLU A 192 6.94 30.17 3.28
N ALA A 193 7.70 29.29 2.62
CA ALA A 193 7.21 28.50 1.49
C ALA A 193 6.14 27.46 1.91
N GLU A 194 6.30 26.81 3.06
CA GLU A 194 5.30 25.89 3.64
C GLU A 194 4.02 26.64 4.02
N LYS A 195 4.16 27.83 4.62
CA LYS A 195 3.04 28.70 5.01
C LYS A 195 2.24 29.20 3.80
N LEU A 196 2.92 29.66 2.75
CA LEU A 196 2.28 30.07 1.49
C LEU A 196 1.53 28.90 0.82
N LYS A 197 2.10 27.70 0.84
CA LYS A 197 1.42 26.50 0.31
C LYS A 197 0.21 26.12 1.16
N ALA A 198 0.32 26.17 2.48
CA ALA A 198 -0.78 25.85 3.38
C ALA A 198 -1.95 26.84 3.23
N GLU A 199 -1.66 28.12 3.00
CA GLU A 199 -2.65 29.16 2.76
C GLU A 199 -3.37 28.98 1.41
N GLN A 200 -2.69 28.48 0.38
CA GLN A 200 -3.27 28.19 -0.93
C GLN A 200 -4.15 26.93 -0.96
N THR A 201 -3.99 26.00 -0.02
CA THR A 201 -4.78 24.77 0.02
C THR A 201 -5.98 24.90 0.97
N PRO A 202 -7.21 25.22 0.49
CA PRO A 202 -8.38 25.20 1.35
C PRO A 202 -8.68 23.75 1.77
N ASN A 203 -8.49 23.49 3.08
CA ASN A 203 -8.53 22.18 3.72
C ASN A 203 -9.92 21.48 3.75
N LYS A 204 -10.89 21.92 2.93
CA LYS A 204 -12.32 21.56 3.10
C LYS A 204 -12.96 20.81 1.93
N GLN A 205 -12.23 20.49 0.87
CA GLN A 205 -12.83 20.03 -0.40
C GLN A 205 -12.32 18.68 -0.91
N VAL A 206 -11.84 17.79 -0.04
CA VAL A 206 -11.29 16.49 -0.45
C VAL A 206 -12.33 15.63 -1.19
N MET A 207 -13.57 15.60 -0.71
CA MET A 207 -14.62 14.80 -1.36
C MET A 207 -15.16 15.46 -2.63
N THR A 208 -15.35 16.78 -2.62
CA THR A 208 -15.84 17.51 -3.81
C THR A 208 -14.85 17.46 -4.96
N THR A 209 -13.56 17.56 -4.68
CA THR A 209 -12.51 17.43 -5.71
C THR A 209 -12.41 16.01 -6.26
N PHE A 210 -12.62 14.97 -5.43
CA PHE A 210 -12.70 13.59 -5.91
C PHE A 210 -13.85 13.39 -6.90
N TYR A 211 -15.07 13.85 -6.57
CA TYR A 211 -16.21 13.76 -7.49
C TYR A 211 -16.00 14.63 -8.75
N GLN A 212 -15.42 15.82 -8.62
CA GLN A 212 -15.04 16.65 -9.77
C GLN A 212 -14.07 15.91 -10.70
N ASN A 213 -13.03 15.29 -10.15
CA ASN A 213 -12.06 14.53 -10.94
C ASN A 213 -12.69 13.34 -11.65
N ILE A 214 -13.59 12.60 -11.00
CA ILE A 214 -14.32 11.49 -11.66
C ILE A 214 -15.18 12.01 -12.81
N LEU A 215 -15.96 13.07 -12.56
CA LEU A 215 -16.84 13.65 -13.58
C LEU A 215 -16.04 14.23 -14.75
N GLU A 216 -14.89 14.85 -14.48
CA GLU A 216 -13.97 15.33 -15.51
C GLU A 216 -13.31 14.18 -16.29
N GLU A 217 -12.95 13.08 -15.63
CA GLU A 217 -12.40 11.92 -16.32
C GLU A 217 -13.45 11.26 -17.23
N GLU A 218 -14.69 11.16 -16.76
CA GLU A 218 -15.82 10.65 -17.55
C GLU A 218 -16.15 11.57 -18.72
N SER A 219 -16.17 12.90 -18.51
CA SER A 219 -16.41 13.86 -19.59
C SER A 219 -15.30 13.83 -20.63
N LYS A 220 -14.02 13.77 -20.22
CA LYS A 220 -12.87 13.63 -21.13
C LYS A 220 -12.93 12.34 -21.95
N ARG A 221 -13.32 11.22 -21.34
CA ARG A 221 -13.50 9.94 -22.05
C ARG A 221 -14.60 10.04 -23.11
N HIS A 222 -15.76 10.58 -22.73
CA HIS A 222 -16.88 10.77 -23.65
C HIS A 222 -16.51 11.73 -24.79
N GLU A 223 -15.87 12.86 -24.50
CA GLU A 223 -15.39 13.78 -25.53
C GLU A 223 -14.40 13.13 -26.49
N ALA A 224 -13.47 12.31 -25.99
CA ALA A 224 -12.51 11.59 -26.83
C ALA A 224 -13.21 10.58 -27.74
N ALA A 225 -14.20 9.85 -27.23
CA ALA A 225 -15.04 8.95 -28.02
C ALA A 225 -15.79 9.70 -29.13
N VAL A 226 -16.47 10.80 -28.79
CA VAL A 226 -17.22 11.62 -29.77
C VAL A 226 -16.27 12.23 -30.81
N LYS A 227 -15.08 12.72 -30.40
CA LYS A 227 -14.05 13.22 -31.32
C LYS A 227 -13.53 12.12 -32.25
N ALA A 228 -13.34 10.90 -31.76
CA ALA A 228 -12.90 9.77 -32.58
C ALA A 228 -13.96 9.38 -33.63
N VAL A 229 -15.23 9.34 -33.24
CA VAL A 229 -16.35 9.10 -34.16
C VAL A 229 -16.46 10.24 -35.18
N ALA A 230 -16.38 11.50 -34.75
CA ALA A 230 -16.41 12.66 -35.64
C ALA A 230 -15.23 12.68 -36.62
N ALA A 231 -14.04 12.27 -36.18
CA ALA A 231 -12.87 12.14 -37.05
C ALA A 231 -13.04 11.03 -38.08
N ALA A 232 -13.58 9.86 -37.69
CA ALA A 232 -13.90 8.78 -38.61
C ALA A 232 -14.95 9.22 -39.65
N ALA A 233 -16.01 9.92 -39.22
CA ALA A 233 -17.03 10.48 -40.11
C ALA A 233 -16.50 11.58 -41.03
N ALA A 234 -15.45 12.32 -40.64
CA ALA A 234 -14.80 13.29 -41.51
C ALA A 234 -13.95 12.62 -42.61
N THR A 235 -13.34 11.47 -42.31
CA THR A 235 -12.55 10.72 -43.31
C THR A 235 -13.40 10.08 -44.41
N THR A 236 -14.68 9.80 -44.14
CA THR A 236 -15.62 9.19 -45.11
C THR A 236 -16.28 10.20 -46.05
N LYS A 237 -16.20 11.51 -45.77
CA LYS A 237 -16.83 12.58 -46.59
C LYS A 237 -15.98 13.13 -47.74
N LYS A 238 -14.80 12.55 -48.04
CA LYS A 238 -14.03 12.93 -49.24
C LYS A 238 -14.53 12.12 -50.44
N PRO A 239 -15.18 12.73 -51.45
CA PRO A 239 -15.70 11.99 -52.59
C PRO A 239 -14.56 11.68 -53.56
N SER A 240 -14.00 10.47 -53.52
CA SER A 240 -13.38 9.89 -54.70
C SER A 240 -14.29 8.80 -55.23
N SER A 241 -15.04 9.16 -56.27
CA SER A 241 -15.75 8.27 -57.17
C SER A 241 -14.75 7.34 -57.87
N SER A 242 -14.37 6.24 -57.23
CA SER A 242 -13.95 4.97 -57.86
C SER A 242 -13.62 3.96 -56.77
N ALA A 243 -14.43 2.90 -56.69
CA ALA A 243 -14.07 1.60 -56.13
C ALA A 243 -13.45 1.58 -54.71
N ILE A 244 -14.17 2.01 -53.69
CA ILE A 244 -13.81 1.73 -52.28
C ILE A 244 -14.93 0.89 -51.63
N SER A 245 -15.16 -0.31 -52.19
CA SER A 245 -15.92 -1.38 -51.54
C SER A 245 -15.02 -2.58 -51.14
N LEU A 246 -13.70 -2.41 -51.13
CA LEU A 246 -12.73 -3.49 -50.84
C LEU A 246 -11.55 -3.06 -49.94
N GLY A 247 -11.70 -2.01 -49.12
CA GLY A 247 -10.64 -1.57 -48.20
C GLY A 247 -10.78 -2.07 -46.76
N LEU A 248 -12.01 -2.33 -46.30
CA LEU A 248 -12.25 -2.74 -44.91
C LEU A 248 -12.37 -4.27 -44.75
N SER A 249 -12.68 -5.01 -45.83
CA SER A 249 -12.62 -6.48 -45.76
C SER A 249 -11.19 -7.01 -45.79
N ALA A 250 -10.21 -6.28 -46.34
CA ALA A 250 -8.81 -6.72 -46.38
C ALA A 250 -8.11 -6.66 -45.01
N THR A 251 -8.52 -5.74 -44.12
CA THR A 251 -8.00 -5.67 -42.74
C THR A 251 -8.68 -6.67 -41.81
N LEU A 252 -9.89 -7.15 -42.14
CA LEU A 252 -10.56 -8.25 -41.43
C LEU A 252 -10.29 -9.65 -42.03
N SER A 253 -9.93 -9.76 -43.31
CA SER A 253 -9.57 -11.04 -43.95
C SER A 253 -8.21 -11.56 -43.50
N ASN A 254 -7.32 -10.68 -43.03
CA ASN A 254 -6.08 -11.08 -42.37
C ASN A 254 -6.28 -11.50 -40.90
N ALA A 255 -7.44 -11.26 -40.32
CA ALA A 255 -7.77 -11.69 -38.96
C ALA A 255 -8.51 -13.04 -38.91
N ASN A 256 -8.99 -13.57 -40.05
CA ASN A 256 -9.96 -14.67 -40.07
C ASN A 256 -9.57 -15.88 -40.95
N GLN A 257 -8.30 -16.01 -41.34
CA GLN A 257 -7.78 -17.23 -41.99
C GLN A 257 -7.13 -18.25 -41.03
N ASN A 258 -7.09 -17.98 -39.72
CA ASN A 258 -6.47 -18.89 -38.75
C ASN A 258 -7.46 -19.54 -37.76
N SER A 259 -8.65 -19.93 -38.23
CA SER A 259 -9.47 -20.87 -37.47
C SER A 259 -10.37 -21.74 -38.35
N ALA A 260 -10.04 -23.03 -38.36
CA ALA A 260 -10.83 -24.23 -38.73
C ALA A 260 -10.77 -24.64 -40.23
N GLN A 261 -10.22 -25.78 -40.68
CA GLN A 261 -9.93 -27.09 -40.08
C GLN A 261 -8.85 -27.83 -40.92
N ASN A 262 -7.81 -28.42 -40.33
CA ASN A 262 -7.58 -29.88 -40.30
C ASN A 262 -6.23 -30.22 -39.62
N SER A 263 -6.26 -31.31 -38.87
CA SER A 263 -5.29 -31.84 -37.94
C SER A 263 -4.01 -32.33 -38.62
N GLN A 264 -2.86 -31.76 -38.24
CA GLN A 264 -1.59 -32.43 -37.93
C GLN A 264 -0.52 -31.35 -37.78
N GLN A 265 0.22 -31.42 -36.67
CA GLN A 265 1.09 -30.36 -36.17
C GLN A 265 2.40 -30.24 -36.97
N PRO A 266 2.77 -29.03 -37.43
CA PRO A 266 4.20 -28.69 -37.46
C PRO A 266 4.54 -27.22 -37.14
N GLN A 267 5.71 -27.09 -36.49
CA GLN A 267 6.72 -26.02 -36.47
C GLN A 267 6.37 -24.56 -36.78
N TYR A 268 6.75 -23.70 -35.82
CA TYR A 268 6.90 -22.26 -35.95
C TYR A 268 8.37 -21.86 -35.75
N ASP A 269 8.86 -20.93 -36.57
CA ASP A 269 10.06 -20.09 -36.36
C ASP A 269 9.85 -18.74 -37.11
N PRO A 270 10.49 -17.62 -36.71
CA PRO A 270 9.88 -16.67 -35.77
C PRO A 270 9.80 -15.19 -36.24
N GLU A 271 8.88 -14.43 -35.64
CA GLU A 271 8.82 -12.96 -35.62
C GLU A 271 9.72 -12.34 -34.50
N PRO A 272 10.02 -11.03 -34.55
CA PRO A 272 11.23 -10.43 -33.99
C PRO A 272 11.19 -10.19 -32.47
N GLU A 273 12.38 -10.31 -31.87
CA GLU A 273 12.78 -10.22 -30.46
C GLU A 273 11.74 -9.66 -29.47
N ALA A 274 10.88 -10.57 -29.01
CA ALA A 274 10.10 -10.46 -27.80
C ALA A 274 10.99 -10.57 -26.55
N VAL A 275 10.58 -9.90 -25.48
CA VAL A 275 10.98 -10.17 -24.10
C VAL A 275 11.05 -11.70 -23.92
N PRO A 276 12.19 -12.27 -23.48
CA PRO A 276 12.37 -13.72 -23.43
C PRO A 276 11.23 -14.32 -22.62
N SER A 277 10.45 -15.21 -23.26
CA SER A 277 9.36 -15.92 -22.60
C SER A 277 9.88 -16.55 -21.31
N GLU A 278 9.08 -16.53 -20.24
CA GLU A 278 9.49 -17.00 -18.91
C GLU A 278 10.06 -18.43 -18.94
N THR A 279 9.66 -19.23 -19.92
CA THR A 279 10.22 -20.55 -20.25
C THR A 279 11.72 -20.54 -20.61
N LYS A 280 12.19 -19.56 -21.38
CA LYS A 280 13.62 -19.37 -21.72
C LYS A 280 14.42 -18.90 -20.52
N LEU A 281 13.83 -18.01 -19.71
CA LEU A 281 14.43 -17.53 -18.46
C LEU A 281 14.59 -18.67 -17.44
N ALA A 282 13.58 -19.54 -17.31
CA ALA A 282 13.63 -20.70 -16.43
C ALA A 282 14.76 -21.67 -16.84
N ALA A 283 14.94 -21.91 -18.13
CA ALA A 283 16.00 -22.78 -18.65
C ALA A 283 17.40 -22.17 -18.46
N GLU A 284 17.56 -20.86 -18.64
CA GLU A 284 18.82 -20.17 -18.40
C GLU A 284 19.19 -20.16 -16.91
N ILE A 285 18.23 -19.86 -16.03
CA ILE A 285 18.39 -19.91 -14.57
C ILE A 285 18.74 -21.33 -14.13
N GLY A 286 18.06 -22.35 -14.69
CA GLY A 286 18.33 -23.74 -14.37
C GLY A 286 19.72 -24.22 -14.80
N LYS A 287 20.19 -23.80 -15.99
CA LYS A 287 21.57 -24.06 -16.45
C LYS A 287 22.62 -23.37 -15.60
N LYS A 288 22.37 -22.11 -15.23
CA LYS A 288 23.29 -21.30 -14.41
C LYS A 288 23.41 -21.81 -12.97
N LEU A 289 22.30 -22.31 -12.40
CA LEU A 289 22.24 -22.84 -11.03
C LEU A 289 22.46 -24.36 -10.95
N GLY A 290 22.50 -25.06 -12.09
CA GLY A 290 22.62 -26.52 -12.17
C GLY A 290 21.43 -27.27 -11.56
N ARG A 291 20.25 -26.65 -11.48
CA ARG A 291 19.03 -27.21 -10.86
C ARG A 291 17.85 -27.09 -11.82
N LYS A 292 16.94 -28.06 -11.80
CA LYS A 292 15.69 -27.99 -12.58
C LYS A 292 14.77 -26.96 -11.93
N VAL A 293 14.24 -26.06 -12.77
CA VAL A 293 13.27 -25.02 -12.38
C VAL A 293 11.93 -25.46 -12.96
N ASP A 294 10.93 -25.68 -12.11
CA ASP A 294 9.61 -26.14 -12.54
C ASP A 294 8.74 -24.95 -12.98
N LEU A 295 7.78 -25.22 -13.87
CA LEU A 295 6.84 -24.25 -14.43
C LEU A 295 5.42 -24.73 -14.11
N ASP A 296 4.54 -23.84 -13.65
CA ASP A 296 3.12 -24.13 -13.42
C ASP A 296 2.33 -24.27 -14.74
N ASP A 297 1.09 -24.76 -14.68
CA ASP A 297 0.19 -24.94 -15.84
C ASP A 297 -0.07 -23.64 -16.63
N GLU A 298 0.18 -22.49 -16.02
CA GLU A 298 0.10 -21.16 -16.64
C GLU A 298 1.45 -20.65 -17.20
N GLY A 299 2.49 -21.48 -17.18
CA GLY A 299 3.83 -21.16 -17.72
C GLY A 299 4.70 -20.27 -16.84
N ARG A 300 4.29 -20.04 -15.57
CA ARG A 300 5.00 -19.21 -14.60
C ARG A 300 6.03 -20.02 -13.81
N ILE A 301 7.17 -19.42 -13.46
CA ILE A 301 8.24 -20.07 -12.70
C ILE A 301 7.81 -20.33 -11.26
N VAL A 302 7.85 -21.59 -10.84
CA VAL A 302 7.48 -22.03 -9.49
C VAL A 302 8.65 -21.79 -8.53
N ASP A 303 8.51 -20.86 -7.59
CA ASP A 303 9.52 -20.60 -6.56
C ASP A 303 9.42 -21.62 -5.41
N HIS A 304 10.13 -22.74 -5.54
CA HIS A 304 10.20 -23.77 -4.50
C HIS A 304 10.93 -23.32 -3.23
N ARG A 305 11.54 -22.13 -3.16
CA ARG A 305 12.14 -21.66 -1.89
C ARG A 305 11.08 -21.41 -0.82
N GLN A 306 9.87 -21.00 -1.21
CA GLN A 306 8.78 -20.78 -0.25
C GLN A 306 8.28 -22.11 0.35
N LEU A 307 8.26 -23.17 -0.47
CA LEU A 307 7.99 -24.56 -0.05
C LEU A 307 9.14 -25.15 0.81
N LEU A 308 10.38 -24.66 0.66
CA LEU A 308 11.53 -25.08 1.47
C LEU A 308 11.69 -24.28 2.79
N THR A 309 11.11 -23.08 2.88
CA THR A 309 11.04 -22.33 4.15
C THR A 309 9.91 -22.80 5.06
N GLY A 310 8.92 -23.50 4.50
CA GLY A 310 7.83 -24.17 5.23
C GLY A 310 8.17 -25.62 5.57
N GLY A 311 9.13 -25.85 6.47
CA GLY A 311 9.13 -27.04 7.32
C GLY A 311 9.41 -28.42 6.69
N LEU A 312 10.50 -28.57 5.92
CA LEU A 312 11.09 -29.89 5.67
C LEU A 312 12.51 -29.98 6.27
N ASN A 313 12.64 -30.75 7.35
CA ASN A 313 13.89 -31.07 8.04
C ASN A 313 14.88 -31.81 7.11
N ILE A 314 15.66 -31.08 6.33
CA ILE A 314 16.86 -31.61 5.66
C ILE A 314 18.00 -31.62 6.69
N GLY A 315 18.02 -32.67 7.53
CA GLY A 315 19.15 -33.10 8.36
C GLY A 315 19.62 -32.13 9.46
N PRO A 316 20.19 -32.65 10.58
CA PRO A 316 20.78 -31.78 11.58
C PRO A 316 21.97 -31.00 10.99
N PRO A 317 22.10 -29.69 11.27
CA PRO A 317 23.23 -28.90 10.80
C PRO A 317 24.52 -29.48 11.39
N LYS A 318 25.54 -29.68 10.55
CA LYS A 318 26.90 -30.00 11.02
C LYS A 318 27.39 -28.81 11.87
N LEU A 319 27.36 -28.98 13.18
CA LEU A 319 27.89 -28.05 14.16
C LEU A 319 29.42 -28.05 14.05
N VAL A 320 29.99 -26.94 13.60
CA VAL A 320 31.43 -26.65 13.75
C VAL A 320 31.57 -25.85 15.04
N GLY A 321 31.86 -26.54 16.14
CA GLY A 321 32.14 -25.95 17.45
C GLY A 321 32.14 -27.00 18.56
N PRO A 322 32.99 -26.88 19.61
CA PRO A 322 33.11 -27.89 20.65
C PRO A 322 31.97 -27.72 21.66
N GLN A 323 30.80 -28.28 21.35
CA GLN A 323 29.66 -28.37 22.27
C GLN A 323 29.17 -29.81 22.25
N GLN A 324 29.19 -30.45 23.43
CA GLN A 324 28.86 -31.85 23.65
C GLN A 324 27.44 -32.17 23.14
N PRO A 325 27.21 -33.35 22.52
CA PRO A 325 25.90 -33.72 22.01
C PRO A 325 24.90 -33.88 23.16
N LYS A 326 23.79 -33.14 23.11
CA LYS A 326 22.68 -33.29 24.05
C LYS A 326 22.07 -34.69 23.87
N LYS A 327 22.08 -35.49 24.94
CA LYS A 327 21.48 -36.83 24.98
C LYS A 327 19.96 -36.70 24.87
N ILE A 328 19.36 -37.27 23.84
CA ILE A 328 17.91 -37.25 23.60
C ILE A 328 17.41 -38.71 23.67
N GLY A 329 16.28 -38.94 24.33
CA GLY A 329 15.63 -40.25 24.42
C GLY A 329 16.20 -41.17 25.50
N PHE A 330 16.50 -42.43 25.15
CA PHE A 330 16.78 -43.49 26.14
C PHE A 330 18.00 -43.21 27.05
N ALA A 331 18.85 -42.26 26.66
CA ALA A 331 20.06 -41.84 27.36
C ALA A 331 19.82 -40.82 28.49
N LEU A 332 18.58 -40.38 28.72
CA LEU A 332 18.19 -39.59 29.89
C LEU A 332 17.87 -40.50 31.09
N PRO A 333 18.28 -40.14 32.32
CA PRO A 333 17.93 -40.89 33.52
C PRO A 333 16.40 -40.97 33.68
N ILE A 334 15.91 -42.08 34.21
CA ILE A 334 14.47 -42.41 34.27
C ILE A 334 13.64 -41.29 34.94
N ALA A 335 14.20 -40.62 35.95
CA ALA A 335 13.56 -39.50 36.63
C ALA A 335 13.33 -38.29 35.70
N GLU A 336 14.29 -37.98 34.83
CA GLU A 336 14.22 -36.83 33.92
C GLU A 336 13.33 -37.13 32.70
N ARG A 337 13.26 -38.39 32.28
CA ARG A 337 12.30 -38.85 31.27
C ARG A 337 10.86 -38.73 31.76
N ARG A 338 10.60 -39.11 33.02
CA ARG A 338 9.27 -38.99 33.65
C ARG A 338 8.85 -37.52 33.79
N ALA A 339 9.78 -36.64 34.17
CA ALA A 339 9.53 -35.21 34.24
C ALA A 339 9.24 -34.58 32.86
N GLN A 340 9.94 -35.02 31.80
CA GLN A 340 9.64 -34.58 30.43
C GLN A 340 8.28 -35.08 29.95
N GLU A 341 7.94 -36.33 30.23
CA GLU A 341 6.64 -36.90 29.86
C GLU A 341 5.47 -36.24 30.62
N GLU A 342 5.66 -35.90 31.90
CA GLU A 342 4.68 -35.12 32.66
C GLU A 342 4.52 -33.71 32.11
N ARG A 343 5.62 -33.05 31.73
CA ARG A 343 5.59 -31.72 31.11
C ARG A 343 4.95 -31.72 29.73
N GLU A 344 5.19 -32.76 28.94
CA GLU A 344 4.52 -32.97 27.66
C GLU A 344 3.03 -33.28 27.86
N LYS A 345 2.66 -34.08 28.86
CA LYS A 345 1.25 -34.32 29.22
C LYS A 345 0.55 -33.05 29.72
N GLU A 346 1.21 -32.21 30.50
CA GLU A 346 0.69 -30.90 30.92
C GLU A 346 0.57 -29.94 29.75
N ALA A 347 1.54 -29.92 28.83
CA ALA A 347 1.45 -29.11 27.60
C ALA A 347 0.31 -29.59 26.69
N ASN A 348 0.11 -30.91 26.58
CA ASN A 348 -0.97 -31.50 25.79
C ASN A 348 -2.35 -31.33 26.46
N ARG A 349 -2.39 -31.25 27.79
CA ARG A 349 -3.59 -30.88 28.56
C ARG A 349 -3.93 -29.40 28.37
N LYS A 350 -2.95 -28.50 28.46
CA LYS A 350 -3.14 -27.07 28.17
C LYS A 350 -3.60 -26.83 26.74
N SER A 351 -3.01 -27.51 25.76
CA SER A 351 -3.47 -27.38 24.36
C SER A 351 -4.86 -27.96 24.12
N LYS A 352 -5.32 -28.92 24.94
CA LYS A 352 -6.71 -29.40 24.91
C LYS A 352 -7.65 -28.45 25.62
N GLU A 353 -7.26 -27.91 26.78
CA GLU A 353 -8.02 -26.85 27.48
C GLU A 353 -8.17 -25.59 26.61
N ASP A 354 -7.15 -25.20 25.85
CA ASP A 354 -7.21 -24.07 24.89
C ASP A 354 -8.09 -24.39 23.66
N GLN A 355 -8.20 -25.67 23.25
CA GLN A 355 -9.10 -26.10 22.16
C GLN A 355 -10.55 -26.26 22.62
N ASP A 356 -10.77 -26.70 23.85
CA ASP A 356 -12.11 -26.85 24.44
C ASP A 356 -12.65 -25.47 24.89
N ALA A 357 -11.79 -24.51 25.27
CA ALA A 357 -12.20 -23.12 25.57
C ALA A 357 -12.59 -22.31 24.32
N ASP A 358 -12.06 -22.62 23.14
CA ASP A 358 -12.48 -22.02 21.87
C ASP A 358 -13.86 -22.57 21.39
N LEU A 359 -14.37 -23.66 21.98
CA LEU A 359 -15.68 -24.25 21.66
C LEU A 359 -16.80 -23.76 22.60
N ASP A 360 -16.49 -23.39 23.83
CA ASP A 360 -17.50 -22.95 24.82
C ASP A 360 -17.84 -21.45 24.73
N GLU A 361 -17.05 -20.63 24.02
CA GLU A 361 -17.39 -19.21 23.73
C GLU A 361 -18.08 -19.01 22.36
N GLU A 362 -18.21 -20.04 21.51
CA GLU A 362 -18.82 -19.88 20.17
C GLU A 362 -20.35 -20.06 20.13
N ASP A 363 -20.94 -20.68 21.16
CA ASP A 363 -22.37 -20.98 21.26
C ASP A 363 -23.16 -19.81 21.85
N GLY A 364 -23.20 -18.69 21.13
CA GLY A 364 -24.05 -17.55 21.48
C GLY A 364 -23.71 -16.23 20.80
N LEU A 365 -22.50 -16.10 20.25
CA LEU A 365 -22.06 -14.87 19.60
C LEU A 365 -22.65 -14.71 18.19
N THR A 366 -23.22 -13.53 17.93
CA THR A 366 -23.78 -13.20 16.62
C THR A 366 -22.70 -13.23 15.53
N GLN A 367 -23.08 -13.48 14.27
CA GLN A 367 -22.12 -13.55 13.14
C GLN A 367 -21.23 -12.29 13.03
N ALA A 368 -21.74 -11.13 13.43
CA ALA A 368 -21.00 -9.87 13.46
C ALA A 368 -19.89 -9.85 14.52
N GLU A 369 -20.11 -10.50 15.65
CA GLU A 369 -19.18 -10.56 16.77
C GLU A 369 -18.02 -11.53 16.48
N LYS A 370 -18.31 -12.65 15.81
CA LYS A 370 -17.29 -13.58 15.29
C LYS A 370 -16.36 -12.91 14.27
N ILE A 371 -16.90 -12.06 13.39
CA ILE A 371 -16.10 -11.27 12.44
C ILE A 371 -15.22 -10.25 13.18
N LYS A 372 -15.75 -9.61 14.23
CA LYS A 372 -14.99 -8.65 15.04
C LYS A 372 -13.84 -9.34 15.78
N LEU A 373 -14.08 -10.49 16.38
CA LEU A 373 -13.08 -11.27 17.12
C LEU A 373 -11.98 -11.80 16.19
N SER A 374 -12.34 -12.32 15.00
CA SER A 374 -11.34 -12.76 14.01
C SER A 374 -10.49 -11.60 13.49
N ARG A 375 -11.09 -10.42 13.27
CA ARG A 375 -10.37 -9.20 12.90
C ARG A 375 -9.44 -8.72 14.01
N GLU A 376 -9.85 -8.84 15.27
CA GLU A 376 -9.03 -8.51 16.44
C GLU A 376 -7.84 -9.46 16.61
N ARG A 377 -8.06 -10.77 16.42
CA ARG A 377 -6.97 -11.77 16.39
C ARG A 377 -5.96 -11.46 15.28
N GLN A 378 -6.44 -11.08 14.08
CA GLN A 378 -5.58 -10.67 12.97
C GLN A 378 -4.83 -9.36 13.25
N SER A 379 -5.48 -8.36 13.88
CA SER A 379 -4.81 -7.11 14.24
C SER A 379 -3.75 -7.30 15.31
N ASN A 380 -4.00 -8.16 16.31
CA ASN A 380 -3.06 -8.46 17.38
C ASN A 380 -1.83 -9.20 16.85
N LEU A 381 -2.01 -10.13 15.91
CA LEU A 381 -0.90 -10.81 15.23
C LEU A 381 -0.02 -9.81 14.44
N LEU A 382 -0.65 -8.90 13.71
CA LEU A 382 0.05 -7.86 12.95
C LEU A 382 0.80 -6.90 13.89
N GLN A 383 0.18 -6.51 15.01
CA GLN A 383 0.81 -5.69 16.04
C GLN A 383 2.01 -6.39 16.66
N GLN A 384 1.92 -7.69 16.94
CA GLN A 384 3.01 -8.48 17.46
C GLN A 384 4.19 -8.57 16.48
N GLN A 385 3.92 -8.79 15.18
CA GLN A 385 4.96 -8.76 14.14
C GLN A 385 5.64 -7.39 14.04
N LEU A 386 4.89 -6.30 14.21
CA LEU A 386 5.43 -4.94 14.17
C LEU A 386 6.33 -4.66 15.39
N LEU A 387 5.90 -5.07 16.59
CA LEU A 387 6.70 -5.00 17.81
C LEU A 387 7.98 -5.84 17.71
N GLU A 388 7.92 -7.01 17.08
CA GLU A 388 9.09 -7.86 16.86
C GLU A 388 10.10 -7.23 15.91
N LEU A 389 9.63 -6.60 14.82
CA LEU A 389 10.48 -5.83 13.90
C LEU A 389 11.12 -4.62 14.58
N GLU A 390 10.38 -3.93 15.45
CA GLU A 390 10.89 -2.79 16.22
C GLU A 390 11.98 -3.24 17.21
N ASN A 391 11.73 -4.31 17.95
CA ASN A 391 12.71 -4.90 18.87
C ASN A 391 13.96 -5.39 18.13
N LYS A 392 13.81 -5.95 16.92
CA LYS A 392 14.94 -6.37 16.08
C LYS A 392 15.76 -5.18 15.59
N LYS A 393 15.11 -4.08 15.20
CA LYS A 393 15.79 -2.82 14.84
C LYS A 393 16.54 -2.23 16.03
N ARG A 394 15.91 -2.20 17.20
CA ARG A 394 16.53 -1.71 18.44
C ARG A 394 17.77 -2.52 18.81
N LYS A 395 17.69 -3.85 18.76
CA LYS A 395 18.85 -4.73 18.98
C LYS A 395 19.98 -4.47 17.97
N ALA A 396 19.65 -4.31 16.69
CA ALA A 396 20.65 -4.02 15.66
C ALA A 396 21.33 -2.64 15.86
N GLU A 397 20.58 -1.64 16.34
CA GLU A 397 21.13 -0.33 16.70
C GLU A 397 22.04 -0.41 17.93
N GLU A 398 21.63 -1.16 18.96
CA GLU A 398 22.44 -1.42 20.15
C GLU A 398 23.73 -2.17 19.79
N ASP A 399 23.67 -3.17 18.91
CA ASP A 399 24.83 -3.91 18.42
C ASP A 399 25.79 -3.01 17.62
N SER A 400 25.26 -2.15 16.74
CA SER A 400 26.04 -1.15 16.00
C SER A 400 26.72 -0.15 16.95
N ARG A 401 26.00 0.29 17.99
CA ARG A 401 26.55 1.18 19.03
C ARG A 401 27.68 0.50 19.81
N LEU A 402 27.51 -0.77 20.18
CA LEU A 402 28.55 -1.56 20.82
C LEU A 402 29.76 -1.77 19.91
N GLU A 403 29.56 -1.98 18.62
CA GLU A 403 30.65 -2.11 17.65
C GLU A 403 31.43 -0.79 17.51
N ASN A 404 30.73 0.34 17.48
CA ASN A 404 31.35 1.67 17.45
C ASN A 404 32.15 1.96 18.74
N LEU A 405 31.61 1.61 19.91
CA LEU A 405 32.33 1.72 21.18
C LEU A 405 33.58 0.85 21.19
N LYS A 406 33.50 -0.40 20.70
CA LYS A 406 34.66 -1.29 20.55
C LYS A 406 35.71 -0.72 19.59
N LYS A 407 35.29 -0.07 18.50
CA LYS A 407 36.21 0.60 17.55
C LYS A 407 36.90 1.82 18.18
N VAL A 408 36.22 2.57 19.05
CA VAL A 408 36.83 3.70 19.78
C VAL A 408 37.79 3.20 20.86
N ALA A 409 37.39 2.17 21.61
CA ALA A 409 38.25 1.55 22.62
C ALA A 409 39.57 1.03 22.00
N LYS A 410 39.51 0.34 20.86
CA LYS A 410 40.70 -0.11 20.09
C LYS A 410 41.58 1.03 19.55
N ARG A 411 41.07 2.26 19.45
CA ARG A 411 41.87 3.42 19.04
C ARG A 411 42.55 4.06 20.26
N ASN A 412 41.99 3.88 21.45
CA ASN A 412 42.50 4.37 22.72
C ASN A 412 43.19 3.24 23.50
N ASP A 413 44.06 2.47 22.83
CA ASP A 413 44.87 1.45 23.50
C ASP A 413 45.85 2.14 24.47
N GLU A 414 45.73 1.84 25.77
CA GLU A 414 46.48 2.50 26.85
C GLU A 414 48.01 2.42 26.63
N SER A 415 48.49 1.29 26.12
CA SER A 415 49.91 1.10 25.77
C SER A 415 50.39 2.02 24.63
N ARG A 416 49.53 2.31 23.65
CA ARG A 416 49.83 3.24 22.56
C ARG A 416 49.81 4.68 23.03
N ILE A 417 48.92 5.00 23.97
CA ILE A 417 48.86 6.31 24.63
C ILE A 417 50.13 6.53 25.47
N GLU A 418 50.57 5.53 26.24
CA GLU A 418 51.81 5.58 27.02
C GLU A 418 53.05 5.74 26.13
N PHE A 419 53.14 5.00 25.03
CA PHE A 419 54.22 5.14 24.06
C PHE A 419 54.28 6.55 23.46
N LEU A 420 53.15 7.10 23.03
CA LEU A 420 53.06 8.48 22.50
C LEU A 420 53.43 9.52 23.57
N LYS A 421 53.05 9.28 24.83
CA LYS A 421 53.42 10.15 25.97
C LYS A 421 54.93 10.13 26.22
N GLN A 422 55.57 8.97 26.17
CA GLN A 422 57.03 8.86 26.28
C GLN A 422 57.75 9.57 25.13
N GLN A 423 57.26 9.40 23.89
CA GLN A 423 57.83 10.08 22.73
C GLN A 423 57.70 11.60 22.83
N ALA A 424 56.56 12.11 23.32
CA ALA A 424 56.35 13.54 23.55
C ALA A 424 57.29 14.10 24.62
N LEU A 425 57.54 13.36 25.71
CA LEU A 425 58.50 13.75 26.75
C LEU A 425 59.94 13.80 26.20
N LYS A 426 60.33 12.81 25.41
CA LYS A 426 61.66 12.78 24.78
C LYS A 426 61.86 13.97 23.84
N ARG A 427 60.87 14.27 22.99
CA ARG A 427 60.90 15.44 22.10
C ARG A 427 60.99 16.76 22.88
N ARG A 428 60.34 16.85 24.04
CA ARG A 428 60.44 18.03 24.92
C ARG A 428 61.84 18.14 25.54
N GLN A 429 62.45 17.04 25.96
CA GLN A 429 63.82 17.04 26.47
C GLN A 429 64.84 17.41 25.38
N GLU A 430 64.70 16.88 24.17
CA GLU A 430 65.53 17.24 23.02
C GLU A 430 65.40 18.73 22.67
N ARG A 431 64.18 19.29 22.70
CA ARG A 431 63.98 20.74 22.53
C ARG A 431 64.67 21.55 23.63
N GLN A 432 64.62 21.10 24.89
CA GLN A 432 65.30 21.77 26.00
C GLN A 432 66.82 21.67 25.89
N ALA A 433 67.35 20.53 25.43
CA ALA A 433 68.77 20.35 25.18
C ALA A 433 69.24 21.26 24.03
N ALA A 434 68.51 21.29 22.92
CA ALA A 434 68.81 22.18 21.79
C ALA A 434 68.77 23.67 22.18
N LEU A 435 67.82 24.07 23.05
CA LEU A 435 67.79 25.43 23.60
C LEU A 435 69.05 25.73 24.43
N LYS A 436 69.45 24.81 25.32
CA LYS A 436 70.69 24.96 26.09
C LYS A 436 71.93 25.01 25.22
N GLU A 437 72.02 24.17 24.20
CA GLU A 437 73.12 24.20 23.23
C GLU A 437 73.16 25.53 22.48
N SER A 438 72.01 26.06 22.06
CA SER A 438 71.92 27.39 21.44
C SER A 438 72.33 28.53 22.38
N GLU A 439 71.98 28.44 23.66
CA GLU A 439 72.40 29.41 24.69
C GLU A 439 73.93 29.35 24.92
N THR A 440 74.52 28.15 24.94
CA THR A 440 75.98 28.01 25.09
C THR A 440 76.75 28.50 23.87
N GLN A 441 76.25 28.27 22.66
CA GLN A 441 76.86 28.81 21.43
C GLN A 441 76.76 30.34 21.35
N ALA A 442 75.66 30.92 21.84
CA ALA A 442 75.49 32.37 21.92
C ALA A 442 76.40 33.04 22.98
N GLN A 443 76.86 32.29 23.99
CA GLN A 443 77.81 32.79 25.00
C GLN A 443 79.28 32.61 24.59
N SER A 444 79.58 31.70 23.66
CA SER A 444 80.94 31.49 23.13
C SER A 444 81.25 32.30 21.86
N SER A 445 80.26 33.03 21.34
CA SER A 445 80.37 33.97 20.21
C SER A 445 80.45 35.38 20.75
#